data_AF-A0A9Q7X7E1-F1
#
_entry.id   AF-A0A9Q7X7E1-F1
#
_cell.length_a   1.000
_cell.length_b   1.000
_cell.length_c   1.000
_cell.angle_alpha   90.00
_cell.angle_beta   90.00
_cell.angle_gamma   90.00
#
_symmetry.space_group_name_H-M   'P 1'
#
loop_
_entity.id
_entity.type
_entity.pdbx_description
1 polymer ?
#
loop_
_entity_poly.entity_id
_entity_poly.type
_entity_poly.pdbx_seq_one_letter_code
_entity_poly.pdbx_strand_id
1 'polypeptide(L)'
;MKAAFAKLADDKPKPVKDASGVNDGKKDSKKKEDAPQCLTDSQLETLANLYKPYTIDGQLINDGVLPGSEFGWSQINAITGKYALIMQGERSDPGETIIFNPDLSPFFDAGGKLMHYHGLADALIPPLISSRYYEMVKKKVGNKIKDSYRLYRIPAPTALIGAAYKNKNGGTPTSDSDDTAFGNGLRFTRPLCPYPTEARLKKGAVGDTGVASAFECA
;
A
#
# COMPACT_ATOMS: atom_id res chain seq x y z
N MET A 1 0.14 -33.43 -5.30
CA MET A 1 -0.11 -32.50 -6.41
C MET A 1 0.52 -33.00 -7.73
N LYS A 2 0.11 -34.16 -8.27
CA LYS A 2 0.58 -34.61 -9.61
C LYS A 2 -0.54 -35.08 -10.54
N ALA A 3 -1.73 -35.38 -10.01
CA ALA A 3 -2.82 -35.99 -10.80
C ALA A 3 -3.90 -35.01 -11.29
N ALA A 4 -3.90 -33.74 -10.87
CA ALA A 4 -4.94 -32.77 -11.24
C ALA A 4 -4.61 -31.96 -12.52
N PHE A 5 -3.44 -32.18 -13.14
CA PHE A 5 -2.84 -31.28 -14.13
C PHE A 5 -3.26 -31.51 -15.59
N ALA A 6 -4.18 -32.44 -15.88
CA ALA A 6 -4.44 -32.86 -17.25
C ALA A 6 -5.66 -32.20 -17.95
N LYS A 7 -6.42 -31.31 -17.29
CA LYS A 7 -7.74 -30.90 -17.83
C LYS A 7 -8.00 -29.41 -18.04
N LEU A 8 -7.00 -28.53 -17.93
CA LEU A 8 -7.21 -27.08 -18.05
C LEU A 8 -6.40 -26.41 -19.18
N ALA A 9 -5.93 -27.19 -20.15
CA ALA A 9 -5.13 -26.69 -21.26
C ALA A 9 -5.94 -26.11 -22.45
N ASP A 10 -7.29 -26.18 -22.44
CA ASP A 10 -8.09 -25.94 -23.65
C ASP A 10 -8.98 -24.68 -23.65
N ASP A 11 -9.08 -23.92 -22.55
CA ASP A 11 -9.85 -22.66 -22.58
C ASP A 11 -9.00 -21.50 -23.08
N LYS A 12 -8.95 -21.34 -24.41
CA LYS A 12 -8.41 -20.14 -25.05
C LYS A 12 -9.36 -18.96 -24.73
N PRO A 13 -8.87 -17.83 -24.19
CA PRO A 13 -9.69 -16.64 -24.06
C PRO A 13 -10.16 -16.16 -25.45
N LYS A 14 -11.44 -15.84 -25.57
CA LYS A 14 -12.00 -15.26 -26.80
C LYS A 14 -11.30 -13.94 -27.11
N PRO A 15 -10.97 -13.67 -28.40
CA PRO A 15 -10.32 -12.41 -28.77
C PRO A 15 -11.26 -11.24 -28.47
N VAL A 16 -10.78 -10.32 -27.64
CA VAL A 16 -11.38 -8.99 -27.51
C VAL A 16 -10.95 -8.20 -28.75
N LYS A 17 -11.92 -7.61 -29.46
CA LYS A 17 -11.62 -6.79 -30.64
C LYS A 17 -10.85 -5.55 -30.20
N ASP A 18 -9.65 -5.38 -30.74
CA ASP A 18 -8.87 -4.15 -30.58
C ASP A 18 -9.65 -2.98 -31.18
N ALA A 19 -9.88 -1.94 -30.37
CA ALA A 19 -10.41 -0.67 -30.84
C ALA A 19 -9.28 0.16 -31.47
N SER A 20 -8.67 -0.34 -32.55
CA SER A 20 -7.71 0.42 -33.36
C SER A 20 -8.44 1.13 -34.50
N GLY A 21 -9.10 2.25 -34.18
CA GLY A 21 -9.55 3.21 -35.18
C GLY A 21 -8.41 4.21 -35.45
N VAL A 22 -7.75 4.07 -36.59
CA VAL A 22 -6.85 5.10 -37.13
C VAL A 22 -7.71 6.31 -37.52
N ASN A 23 -7.48 7.46 -36.86
CA ASN A 23 -8.14 8.71 -37.24
C ASN A 23 -7.25 9.45 -38.27
N ASP A 24 -7.66 9.39 -39.54
CA ASP A 24 -7.15 10.30 -40.56
C ASP A 24 -7.62 11.74 -40.27
N GLY A 25 -6.68 12.67 -40.40
CA GLY A 25 -6.79 14.04 -39.93
C GLY A 25 -8.03 14.79 -40.43
N LYS A 26 -8.90 15.16 -39.49
CA LYS A 26 -9.74 16.35 -39.61
C LYS A 26 -9.88 16.98 -38.22
N LYS A 27 -9.40 18.23 -38.08
CA LYS A 27 -9.62 19.06 -36.88
C LYS A 27 -11.10 19.46 -36.84
N ASP A 28 -11.96 18.57 -36.37
CA ASP A 28 -13.28 18.94 -35.90
C ASP A 28 -13.14 19.43 -34.46
N SER A 29 -13.40 20.72 -34.26
CA SER A 29 -13.58 21.35 -32.94
C SER A 29 -14.89 20.90 -32.30
N LYS A 30 -15.11 19.58 -32.17
CA LYS A 30 -16.20 19.04 -31.36
C LYS A 30 -15.84 19.26 -29.90
N LYS A 31 -16.72 19.95 -29.17
CA LYS A 31 -16.74 19.96 -27.71
C LYS A 31 -16.64 18.51 -27.26
N LYS A 32 -15.55 18.16 -26.58
CA LYS A 32 -15.38 16.84 -25.98
C LYS A 32 -16.52 16.70 -24.97
N GLU A 33 -17.47 15.80 -25.22
CA GLU A 33 -18.48 15.49 -24.20
C GLU A 33 -17.77 15.02 -22.94
N ASP A 34 -18.22 15.51 -21.79
CA ASP A 34 -17.67 15.11 -20.51
C ASP A 34 -17.86 13.60 -20.34
N ALA A 35 -16.82 12.93 -19.82
CA ALA A 35 -16.94 11.52 -19.49
C ALA A 35 -18.08 11.30 -18.49
N PRO A 36 -18.82 10.18 -18.58
CA PRO A 36 -19.86 9.87 -17.62
C PRO A 36 -19.30 9.88 -16.19
N GLN A 37 -20.07 10.47 -15.27
CA GLN A 37 -19.69 10.62 -13.86
C GLN A 37 -19.92 9.33 -13.03
N CYS A 38 -20.38 8.27 -13.67
CA CYS A 38 -20.71 6.99 -13.05
C CYS A 38 -19.94 5.86 -13.74
N LEU A 39 -19.62 4.81 -12.97
CA LEU A 39 -19.00 3.60 -13.49
C LEU A 39 -20.06 2.61 -14.00
N THR A 40 -19.75 1.89 -15.07
CA THR A 40 -20.54 0.75 -15.54
C THR A 40 -20.34 -0.46 -14.63
N ASP A 41 -21.21 -1.47 -14.73
CA ASP A 41 -21.07 -2.72 -13.97
C ASP A 41 -19.71 -3.39 -14.18
N SER A 42 -19.21 -3.43 -15.43
CA SER A 42 -17.90 -3.99 -15.75
C SER A 42 -16.74 -3.16 -15.17
N GLN A 43 -16.89 -1.84 -15.09
CA GLN A 43 -15.91 -0.97 -14.44
C GLN A 43 -15.93 -1.17 -12.92
N LEU A 44 -17.10 -1.35 -12.31
CA LEU A 44 -17.25 -1.67 -10.89
C LEU A 44 -16.65 -3.05 -10.56
N GLU A 45 -16.83 -4.04 -11.41
CA GLU A 45 -16.21 -5.36 -11.25
C GLU A 45 -14.69 -5.27 -11.31
N THR A 46 -14.16 -4.52 -12.28
CA THR A 46 -12.71 -4.27 -12.41
C THR A 46 -12.18 -3.58 -11.15
N LEU A 47 -12.86 -2.53 -10.68
CA LEU A 47 -12.53 -1.81 -9.47
C LEU A 47 -12.53 -2.72 -8.24
N ALA A 48 -13.57 -3.56 -8.10
CA ALA A 48 -13.66 -4.52 -7.00
C ALA A 48 -12.52 -5.54 -7.02
N ASN A 49 -12.03 -5.92 -8.21
CA ASN A 49 -10.92 -6.86 -8.32
C ASN A 49 -9.57 -6.24 -7.93
N LEU A 50 -9.37 -4.92 -8.09
CA LEU A 50 -8.15 -4.24 -7.62
C LEU A 50 -8.00 -4.27 -6.09
N TYR A 51 -9.11 -4.15 -5.36
CA TYR A 51 -9.11 -4.19 -3.89
C TYR A 51 -9.13 -5.59 -3.30
N LYS A 52 -9.34 -6.63 -4.10
CA LYS A 52 -9.35 -8.02 -3.63
C LYS A 52 -7.92 -8.58 -3.52
N PRO A 53 -7.66 -9.45 -2.54
CA PRO A 53 -6.43 -10.22 -2.51
C PRO A 53 -6.30 -11.07 -3.78
N TYR A 54 -5.10 -11.12 -4.34
CA TYR A 54 -4.78 -12.00 -5.45
C TYR A 54 -4.40 -13.38 -4.90
N THR A 55 -5.21 -14.38 -5.22
CA THR A 55 -5.03 -15.75 -4.74
C THR A 55 -4.89 -16.74 -5.88
N ILE A 56 -4.07 -17.75 -5.66
CA ILE A 56 -3.83 -18.89 -6.56
C ILE A 56 -4.12 -20.16 -5.75
N ASP A 57 -5.06 -21.00 -6.21
CA ASP A 57 -5.46 -22.24 -5.51
C ASP A 57 -5.79 -22.05 -4.01
N GLY A 58 -6.39 -20.90 -3.67
CA GLY A 58 -6.71 -20.52 -2.29
C GLY A 58 -5.52 -20.02 -1.46
N GLN A 59 -4.30 -20.00 -2.02
CA GLN A 59 -3.13 -19.38 -1.41
C GLN A 59 -3.05 -17.91 -1.78
N LEU A 60 -2.80 -17.07 -0.76
CA LEU A 60 -2.58 -15.64 -0.93
C LEU A 60 -1.20 -15.39 -1.57
N ILE A 61 -1.20 -14.83 -2.77
CA ILE A 61 0.02 -14.38 -3.46
C ILE A 61 0.31 -12.94 -3.06
N ASN A 62 -0.66 -12.04 -3.25
CA ASN A 62 -0.52 -10.64 -2.85
C ASN A 62 -1.83 -10.07 -2.32
N ASP A 63 -1.73 -9.11 -1.41
CA ASP A 63 -2.88 -8.36 -0.92
C ASP A 63 -3.42 -7.43 -2.02
N GLY A 64 -4.70 -7.05 -1.93
CA GLY A 64 -5.24 -5.98 -2.77
C GLY A 64 -4.75 -4.62 -2.30
N VAL A 65 -4.74 -3.61 -3.18
CA VAL A 65 -4.52 -2.23 -2.75
C VAL A 65 -5.65 -1.77 -1.82
N LEU A 66 -5.44 -0.71 -1.05
CA LEU A 66 -6.49 -0.15 -0.19
C LEU A 66 -7.23 1.01 -0.87
N PRO A 67 -8.52 1.23 -0.55
CA PRO A 67 -9.19 2.47 -0.88
C PRO A 67 -8.40 3.68 -0.36
N GLY A 68 -8.22 4.69 -1.21
CA GLY A 68 -7.36 5.85 -0.99
C GLY A 68 -6.06 5.82 -1.80
N SER A 69 -5.74 4.71 -2.47
CA SER A 69 -4.55 4.57 -3.33
C SER A 69 -4.77 5.06 -4.76
N GLU A 70 -5.98 5.49 -5.12
CA GLU A 70 -6.42 5.70 -6.50
C GLU A 70 -5.61 6.79 -7.22
N PHE A 71 -5.09 7.76 -6.47
CA PHE A 71 -4.22 8.81 -7.01
C PHE A 71 -2.92 8.25 -7.62
N GLY A 72 -2.41 7.14 -7.07
CA GLY A 72 -1.20 6.47 -7.55
C GLY A 72 -1.44 5.48 -8.69
N TRP A 73 -2.69 5.20 -9.08
CA TRP A 73 -2.97 4.11 -10.02
C TRP A 73 -2.49 4.36 -11.45
N SER A 74 -2.23 5.61 -11.82
CA SER A 74 -1.60 5.92 -13.11
C SER A 74 -0.19 5.33 -13.24
N GLN A 75 0.44 4.96 -12.12
CA GLN A 75 1.76 4.34 -12.09
C GLN A 75 1.71 2.82 -12.17
N ILE A 76 0.53 2.21 -12.01
CA ILE A 76 0.36 0.76 -12.08
C ILE A 76 -0.27 0.39 -13.43
N ASN A 77 0.46 -0.38 -14.22
CA ASN A 77 -0.16 -1.20 -15.24
C ASN A 77 -0.64 -2.45 -14.50
N ALA A 78 -1.97 -2.63 -14.39
CA ALA A 78 -2.58 -3.74 -13.66
C ALA A 78 -1.78 -5.04 -13.85
N ILE A 79 -1.35 -5.68 -12.75
CA ILE A 79 -0.54 -6.90 -12.80
C ILE A 79 -1.42 -8.03 -13.32
N THR A 80 -1.50 -8.16 -14.64
CA THR A 80 -2.06 -9.33 -15.31
C THR A 80 -0.93 -10.32 -15.54
N GLY A 81 -0.38 -10.87 -14.44
CA GLY A 81 0.65 -11.89 -14.52
C GLY A 81 0.06 -13.21 -15.02
N LYS A 82 0.75 -13.91 -15.92
CA LYS A 82 0.38 -15.30 -16.24
C LYS A 82 0.71 -16.18 -15.05
N TYR A 83 -0.28 -16.91 -14.53
CA TYR A 83 -0.16 -17.85 -13.42
C TYR A 83 1.16 -18.63 -13.39
N ALA A 84 1.51 -19.27 -14.52
CA ALA A 84 2.70 -20.10 -14.64
C ALA A 84 4.00 -19.34 -14.37
N LEU A 85 4.08 -18.06 -14.75
CA LEU A 85 5.25 -17.22 -14.53
C LEU A 85 5.40 -16.82 -13.07
N ILE A 86 4.29 -16.47 -12.40
CA ILE A 86 4.29 -16.15 -10.97
C ILE A 86 4.78 -17.37 -10.18
N MET A 87 4.19 -18.54 -10.43
CA MET A 87 4.59 -19.77 -9.73
C MET A 87 6.02 -20.21 -10.04
N GLN A 88 6.50 -19.96 -11.26
CA GLN A 88 7.89 -20.20 -11.61
C GLN A 88 8.82 -19.28 -10.81
N GLY A 89 8.49 -18.00 -10.70
CA GLY A 89 9.23 -17.02 -9.91
C GLY A 89 9.34 -17.45 -8.45
N GLU A 90 8.18 -17.70 -7.81
CA GLU A 90 8.07 -18.19 -6.42
C GLU A 90 8.92 -19.44 -6.17
N ARG A 91 8.90 -20.40 -7.11
CA ARG A 91 9.66 -21.65 -6.97
C ARG A 91 11.16 -21.45 -7.18
N SER A 92 11.54 -20.56 -8.10
CA SER A 92 12.93 -20.36 -8.47
C SER A 92 13.71 -19.53 -7.45
N ASP A 93 13.03 -18.56 -6.82
CA ASP A 93 13.57 -17.60 -5.84
C ASP A 93 15.08 -17.32 -6.00
N PRO A 94 15.49 -16.78 -7.16
CA PRO A 94 16.91 -16.69 -7.49
C PRO A 94 17.61 -15.74 -6.53
N GLY A 95 18.50 -16.26 -5.68
CA GLY A 95 19.22 -15.48 -4.70
C GLY A 95 18.42 -15.13 -3.43
N GLU A 96 17.38 -15.91 -3.11
CA GLU A 96 16.54 -15.69 -1.91
C GLU A 96 15.93 -14.28 -1.86
N THR A 97 15.53 -13.80 -3.04
CA THR A 97 14.90 -12.49 -3.25
C THR A 97 13.49 -12.39 -2.66
N ILE A 98 12.88 -13.51 -2.27
CA ILE A 98 11.63 -13.53 -1.51
C ILE A 98 11.95 -13.28 -0.04
N ILE A 99 12.01 -12.00 0.34
CA ILE A 99 12.45 -11.54 1.66
C ILE A 99 11.32 -11.61 2.70
N PHE A 100 10.77 -12.81 2.91
CA PHE A 100 9.57 -13.04 3.75
C PHE A 100 9.81 -13.92 4.98
N ASN A 101 11.06 -14.22 5.31
CA ASN A 101 11.40 -14.99 6.51
C ASN A 101 10.96 -14.22 7.78
N PRO A 102 10.03 -14.77 8.60
CA PRO A 102 9.59 -14.10 9.82
C PRO A 102 10.51 -14.34 11.02
N ASP A 103 11.52 -15.21 10.91
CA ASP A 103 12.46 -15.50 11.99
C ASP A 103 13.57 -14.45 12.05
N LEU A 104 13.25 -13.33 12.70
CA LEU A 104 14.20 -12.26 12.98
C LEU A 104 14.90 -12.44 14.34
N SER A 105 14.79 -13.61 14.98
CA SER A 105 15.38 -13.87 16.30
C SER A 105 16.88 -13.58 16.34
N PRO A 106 17.70 -14.02 15.37
CA PRO A 106 19.14 -13.72 15.39
C PRO A 106 19.45 -12.22 15.37
N PHE A 107 18.68 -11.43 14.62
CA PHE A 107 18.84 -9.98 14.54
C PHE A 107 18.49 -9.31 15.88
N PHE A 108 17.38 -9.72 16.50
CA PHE A 108 16.97 -9.17 17.80
C PHE A 108 17.88 -9.64 18.95
N ASP A 109 18.39 -10.88 18.90
CA ASP A 109 19.33 -11.42 19.90
C ASP A 109 20.68 -10.71 19.85
N ALA A 110 21.07 -10.18 18.69
CA ALA A 110 22.22 -9.29 18.53
C ALA A 110 21.96 -7.84 18.99
N GLY A 111 20.77 -7.54 19.53
CA GLY A 111 20.37 -6.20 19.98
C GLY A 111 19.81 -5.29 18.87
N GLY A 112 19.52 -5.86 17.69
CA GLY A 112 18.93 -5.13 16.57
C GLY A 112 17.53 -4.61 16.88
N LYS A 113 17.19 -3.45 16.31
CA LYS A 113 15.85 -2.85 16.39
C LYS A 113 15.36 -2.48 15.00
N LEU A 114 14.10 -2.79 14.71
CA LEU A 114 13.46 -2.54 13.43
C LEU A 114 12.35 -1.50 13.59
N MET A 115 12.46 -0.41 12.83
CA MET A 115 11.36 0.52 12.58
C MET A 115 10.92 0.32 11.14
N HIS A 116 9.66 -0.05 10.96
CA HIS A 116 9.03 -0.26 9.66
C HIS A 116 7.87 0.69 9.53
N TYR A 117 7.67 1.27 8.35
CA TYR A 117 6.51 2.07 8.05
C TYR A 117 5.93 1.67 6.69
N HIS A 118 4.63 1.91 6.50
CA HIS A 118 3.99 1.73 5.21
C HIS A 118 2.87 2.77 5.05
N GLY A 119 2.81 3.42 3.89
CA GLY A 119 1.70 4.30 3.52
C GLY A 119 0.44 3.53 3.15
N LEU A 120 -0.70 3.88 3.73
CA LEU A 120 -1.99 3.21 3.45
C LEU A 120 -2.56 3.55 2.07
N ALA A 121 -2.07 4.61 1.45
CA ALA A 121 -2.41 5.02 0.10
C ALA A 121 -1.38 4.53 -0.94
N ASP A 122 -0.47 3.62 -0.58
CA ASP A 122 0.49 3.05 -1.53
C ASP A 122 -0.24 2.24 -2.61
N ALA A 123 -0.06 2.66 -3.86
CA ALA A 123 -0.66 2.04 -5.03
C ALA A 123 0.21 0.94 -5.63
N LEU A 124 1.52 0.98 -5.38
CA LEU A 124 2.51 0.10 -5.99
C LEU A 124 2.72 -1.17 -5.15
N ILE A 125 2.83 -1.01 -3.83
CA ILE A 125 3.01 -2.11 -2.89
C ILE A 125 1.79 -2.13 -1.95
N PRO A 126 0.94 -3.17 -1.99
CA PRO A 126 -0.23 -3.27 -1.13
C PRO A 126 0.14 -3.19 0.36
N PRO A 127 -0.36 -2.20 1.13
CA PRO A 127 0.14 -1.92 2.48
C PRO A 127 -0.19 -3.00 3.53
N LEU A 128 -1.17 -3.85 3.26
CA LEU A 128 -1.50 -4.97 4.16
C LEU A 128 -0.38 -6.01 4.25
N ILE A 129 0.53 -6.03 3.26
CA ILE A 129 1.69 -6.90 3.27
C ILE A 129 2.58 -6.67 4.50
N SER A 130 2.78 -5.41 4.91
CA SER A 130 3.60 -5.06 6.07
C SER A 130 2.92 -5.44 7.38
N SER A 131 1.60 -5.28 7.47
CA SER A 131 0.81 -5.74 8.63
C SER A 131 0.88 -7.26 8.77
N ARG A 132 0.72 -7.98 7.65
CA ARG A 132 0.84 -9.44 7.59
C ARG A 132 2.23 -9.89 8.01
N TYR A 133 3.29 -9.28 7.48
CA TYR A 133 4.66 -9.60 7.86
C TYR A 133 4.94 -9.33 9.35
N TYR A 134 4.46 -8.20 9.88
CA TYR A 134 4.55 -7.91 11.32
C TYR A 134 3.89 -9.00 12.17
N GLU A 135 2.69 -9.46 11.82
CA GLU A 135 2.02 -10.54 12.55
C GLU A 135 2.74 -11.90 12.38
N MET A 136 3.33 -12.17 11.22
CA MET A 136 4.16 -13.37 11.02
C MET A 136 5.40 -13.36 11.93
N VAL A 137 6.13 -12.24 11.98
CA VAL A 137 7.28 -12.06 12.87
C VAL A 137 6.84 -12.16 14.33
N LYS A 138 5.74 -11.51 14.71
CA LYS A 138 5.18 -11.59 16.07
C LYS A 138 4.85 -13.00 16.49
N LYS A 139 4.22 -13.78 15.60
CA LYS A 139 3.90 -15.19 15.82
C LYS A 139 5.16 -16.03 15.99
N LYS A 140 6.23 -15.73 15.26
CA LYS A 140 7.49 -16.49 15.26
C LYS A 140 8.41 -16.14 16.43
N VAL A 141 8.59 -14.85 16.72
CA VAL A 141 9.52 -14.31 17.71
C VAL A 141 8.88 -14.13 19.09
N GLY A 142 7.55 -14.03 19.17
CA GLY A 142 6.82 -13.85 20.41
C GLY A 142 7.04 -12.47 21.04
N ASN A 143 7.10 -12.42 22.37
CA ASN A 143 7.07 -11.16 23.13
C ASN A 143 8.25 -10.21 22.88
N LYS A 144 9.41 -10.70 22.39
CA LYS A 144 10.59 -9.88 22.07
C LYS A 144 10.29 -8.79 21.04
N ILE A 145 9.22 -8.96 20.25
CA ILE A 145 8.82 -7.99 19.24
C ILE A 145 8.48 -6.61 19.84
N LYS A 146 7.93 -6.54 21.07
CA LYS A 146 7.43 -5.30 21.68
C LYS A 146 8.49 -4.20 21.79
N ASP A 147 9.73 -4.60 22.05
CA ASP A 147 10.86 -3.67 22.26
C ASP A 147 11.78 -3.57 21.05
N SER A 148 11.64 -4.50 20.10
CA SER A 148 12.61 -4.70 19.01
C SER A 148 12.04 -4.42 17.63
N TYR A 149 10.72 -4.38 17.45
CA TYR A 149 10.10 -4.12 16.15
C TYR A 149 8.81 -3.31 16.29
N ARG A 150 8.77 -2.14 15.64
CA ARG A 150 7.57 -1.31 15.53
C ARG A 150 7.20 -1.09 14.07
N LEU A 151 5.94 -1.36 13.74
CA LEU A 151 5.33 -1.01 12.46
C LEU A 151 4.48 0.26 12.62
N TYR A 152 4.60 1.19 11.68
CA TYR A 152 3.82 2.41 11.61
C TYR A 152 3.04 2.48 10.29
N ARG A 153 1.71 2.37 10.36
CA ARG A 153 0.82 2.54 9.20
C ARG A 153 0.46 4.01 9.06
N ILE A 154 0.75 4.61 7.91
CA ILE A 154 0.60 6.05 7.70
C ILE A 154 -0.62 6.31 6.78
N PRO A 155 -1.65 7.06 7.18
CA PRO A 155 -2.93 7.13 6.44
C PRO A 155 -2.92 7.77 5.04
N ALA A 156 -1.90 8.53 4.66
CA ALA A 156 -1.94 9.37 3.45
C ALA A 156 -0.74 9.34 2.47
N PRO A 157 0.45 8.80 2.79
CA PRO A 157 1.55 8.84 1.83
C PRO A 157 1.41 7.73 0.78
N THR A 158 1.37 8.11 -0.50
CA THR A 158 1.88 7.27 -1.61
C THR A 158 3.41 7.12 -1.50
N ALA A 159 4.09 8.06 -0.84
CA ALA A 159 5.47 8.01 -0.37
C ALA A 159 5.61 8.92 0.87
N LEU A 160 6.51 8.63 1.82
CA LEU A 160 6.74 9.49 2.99
C LEU A 160 7.40 10.81 2.54
N ILE A 161 6.62 11.89 2.45
CA ILE A 161 7.10 13.21 1.99
C ILE A 161 7.83 13.99 3.12
N GLY A 162 7.74 13.52 4.36
CA GLY A 162 8.52 14.06 5.49
C GLY A 162 8.12 13.44 6.82
N ALA A 163 9.09 13.33 7.74
CA ALA A 163 8.87 12.99 9.14
C ALA A 163 9.46 14.09 10.03
N ALA A 164 8.61 14.73 10.85
CA ALA A 164 9.08 15.67 11.86
C ALA A 164 9.41 14.92 13.15
N TYR A 165 10.67 14.97 13.58
CA TYR A 165 11.13 14.36 14.83
C TYR A 165 10.89 15.29 16.01
N LYS A 166 10.71 14.77 17.22
CA LYS A 166 10.66 15.62 18.42
C LYS A 166 12.01 16.31 18.62
N ASN A 167 11.98 17.57 19.06
CA ASN A 167 13.18 18.27 19.49
C ASN A 167 13.76 17.60 20.76
N LYS A 168 14.96 18.02 21.18
CA LYS A 168 15.66 17.53 22.39
C LYS A 168 14.84 17.59 23.69
N ASN A 169 13.77 18.38 23.72
CA ASN A 169 12.88 18.55 24.87
C ASN A 169 11.56 17.77 24.72
N GLY A 170 11.42 16.93 23.70
CA GLY A 170 10.23 16.12 23.46
C GLY A 170 9.04 16.86 22.83
N GLY A 171 9.22 18.14 22.44
CA GLY A 171 8.22 18.97 21.76
C GLY A 171 8.33 18.93 20.24
N THR A 172 7.32 19.45 19.54
CA THR A 172 7.37 19.65 18.08
C THR A 172 8.49 20.64 17.72
N PRO A 173 9.34 20.37 16.72
CA PRO A 173 10.30 21.35 16.22
C PRO A 173 9.58 22.61 15.78
N THR A 174 10.10 23.77 16.19
CA THR A 174 9.49 25.08 15.92
C THR A 174 10.13 25.81 14.74
N SER A 175 11.16 25.23 14.11
CA SER A 175 11.82 25.85 12.95
C SER A 175 12.54 24.82 12.10
N ASP A 176 12.16 24.75 10.82
CA ASP A 176 13.00 24.44 9.66
C ASP A 176 12.73 25.62 8.71
N SER A 177 13.63 26.61 8.62
CA SER A 177 13.32 27.92 8.02
C SER A 177 12.92 27.83 6.54
N ASP A 178 11.69 28.23 6.18
CA ASP A 178 11.24 28.40 4.79
C ASP A 178 10.23 29.57 4.66
N ASP A 179 10.60 30.61 3.92
CA ASP A 179 9.92 31.91 3.75
C ASP A 179 8.89 31.91 2.60
N THR A 180 8.07 30.84 2.48
CA THR A 180 6.93 30.80 1.54
C THR A 180 5.59 31.01 2.25
N ALA A 181 4.51 31.26 1.50
CA ALA A 181 3.16 31.59 1.99
C ALA A 181 2.51 30.55 2.94
N PHE A 182 3.20 29.45 3.26
CA PHE A 182 2.76 28.38 4.14
C PHE A 182 3.63 28.17 5.40
N GLY A 183 4.61 29.04 5.69
CA GLY A 183 5.41 29.03 6.94
C GLY A 183 5.91 27.64 7.38
N ASN A 184 7.10 27.24 6.92
CA ASN A 184 7.70 25.91 7.07
C ASN A 184 6.98 24.75 6.33
N GLY A 185 6.01 25.06 5.44
CA GLY A 185 5.38 24.07 4.55
C GLY A 185 4.53 22.98 5.23
N LEU A 186 4.33 23.07 6.55
CA LEU A 186 3.69 22.02 7.35
C LEU A 186 2.19 22.27 7.52
N ARG A 187 1.38 21.68 6.64
CA ARG A 187 -0.08 21.85 6.64
C ARG A 187 -0.81 20.99 7.67
N PHE A 188 -0.30 19.79 7.93
CA PHE A 188 -0.91 18.82 8.83
C PHE A 188 0.15 18.03 9.60
N THR A 189 -0.11 17.73 10.87
CA THR A 189 0.70 16.80 11.66
C THR A 189 -0.16 15.71 12.27
N ARG A 190 0.36 14.48 12.31
CA ARG A 190 -0.29 13.33 12.95
C ARG A 190 0.74 12.57 13.78
N PRO A 191 0.36 12.01 14.94
CA PRO A 191 1.26 11.12 15.67
C PRO A 191 1.48 9.84 14.86
N LEU A 192 2.74 9.35 14.85
CA LEU A 192 3.03 8.01 14.36
C LEU A 192 2.57 7.01 15.42
N CYS A 193 1.50 6.28 15.11
CA CYS A 193 0.92 5.30 16.01
C CYS A 193 1.49 3.89 15.74
N PRO A 194 2.01 3.20 16.76
CA PRO A 194 2.52 1.85 16.59
C PRO A 194 1.35 0.89 16.32
N TYR A 195 1.44 0.15 15.21
CA TYR A 195 0.48 -0.90 14.88
C TYR A 195 0.32 -1.89 16.05
N PRO A 196 -0.92 -2.28 16.42
CA PRO A 196 -2.17 -2.11 15.67
C PRO A 196 -2.94 -0.81 15.92
N THR A 197 -2.42 0.11 16.74
CA THR A 197 -3.09 1.40 16.98
C THR A 197 -3.01 2.32 15.77
N GLU A 198 -3.99 3.20 15.62
CA GLU A 198 -4.04 4.19 14.55
C GLU A 198 -4.26 5.58 15.14
N ALA A 199 -3.90 6.63 14.38
CA ALA A 199 -4.20 7.99 14.79
C ALA A 199 -5.72 8.21 14.72
N ARG A 200 -6.35 8.51 15.86
CA ARG A 200 -7.76 8.84 15.99
C ARG A 200 -7.91 10.25 16.52
N LEU A 201 -8.83 11.02 15.94
CA LEU A 201 -9.17 12.33 16.46
C LEU A 201 -9.78 12.15 17.85
N LYS A 202 -9.29 12.90 18.84
CA LYS A 202 -9.80 12.82 20.21
C LYS A 202 -11.27 13.18 20.24
N LYS A 203 -12.05 12.45 21.05
CA LYS A 203 -13.48 12.74 21.23
C LYS A 203 -13.66 14.16 21.78
N GLY A 204 -14.48 14.95 21.09
CA GLY A 204 -14.72 16.35 21.49
C GLY A 204 -13.55 17.29 21.21
N ALA A 205 -12.63 16.93 20.31
CA ALA A 205 -11.60 17.84 19.84
C ALA A 205 -12.24 19.13 19.29
N VAL A 206 -11.83 20.26 19.87
CA VAL A 206 -12.23 21.61 19.47
C VAL A 206 -10.99 22.40 19.07
N GLY A 207 -11.15 23.40 18.20
CA GLY A 207 -10.03 24.17 17.65
C GLY A 207 -9.38 23.50 16.43
N ASP A 208 -8.08 23.68 16.27
CA ASP A 208 -7.35 23.21 15.09
C ASP A 208 -7.20 21.67 15.08
N THR A 209 -7.84 21.01 14.11
CA THR A 209 -7.72 19.56 13.88
C THR A 209 -6.62 19.21 12.87
N GLY A 210 -5.85 20.19 12.43
CA GLY A 210 -4.66 20.02 11.61
C GLY A 210 -3.43 19.55 12.38
N VAL A 211 -3.44 19.62 13.72
CA VAL A 211 -2.28 19.32 14.57
C VAL A 211 -2.31 17.94 15.22
N ALA A 212 -1.13 17.35 15.46
CA ALA A 212 -0.96 16.02 16.04
C ALA A 212 -1.53 15.91 17.46
N SER A 213 -1.52 17.00 18.24
CA SER A 213 -2.05 17.04 19.61
C SER A 213 -3.57 16.81 19.68
N ALA A 214 -4.30 17.05 18.59
CA ALA A 214 -5.73 16.76 18.48
C ALA A 214 -6.02 15.25 18.33
N PHE A 215 -4.99 14.43 18.13
CA PHE A 215 -5.10 12.99 17.89
C PHE A 215 -4.49 12.20 19.05
N GLU A 216 -4.93 10.97 19.18
CA GLU A 216 -4.37 9.95 20.06
C GLU A 216 -4.18 8.65 19.28
N CYS A 217 -3.33 7.77 19.79
CA CYS A 217 -3.20 6.42 19.24
C CYS A 217 -4.19 5.51 19.97
N ALA A 218 -5.16 5.01 19.23
CA ALA A 218 -6.23 4.14 19.72
C ALA A 218 -6.59 3.06 18.69
#